data_AF-A0A7C6IT01-F1
#
_entry.id   AF-A0A7C6IT01-F1
#
_cell.length_a   1.000
_cell.length_b   1.000
_cell.length_c   1.000
_cell.angle_alpha   90.00
_cell.angle_beta   90.00
_cell.angle_gamma   90.00
#
_symmetry.space_group_name_H-M   'P 1'
#
loop_
_entity.id
_entity.type
_entity.pdbx_description
1 polymer ?
#
loop_
_entity_poly.entity_id
_entity_poly.type
_entity_poly.pdbx_seq_one_letter_code
_entity_poly.pdbx_strand_id
1 'polypeptide(L)'
;MPMKMSKMPNWVKKKGYMIICFILVILLTTNVAAASGKTTQLLNELEEQKNKLKAQLNRSITNQTLVSEELIQLENELDEKISRLEATEQALLTNQESLRHARQQLADAQKQLDEQMEVLGQRLRTLYMMQPHQLFLELIFDSENMSDLIKRLEVIRLVADYEGEIIKDIKQRQQDIQQRQAAIREDMEHQRRIIKELEDQQRDIKLHMKQREEMLFQLEEEQARAEMELMAIERNIDYIKTAPKDINTDYRLEPYETIMGVPRFYQFDPQWGNIAYDWSSKQSRTMYSSGCGPVASAMVITGLGGYNKIIDLNQDGIIDPIDTSRYALAEGHRQPGGTAGEHFKDIGEACGLTVEEYTPSQGDKVYRELKKGNPAVAAVRRGTFSRTGHYIVLVGIDEKGMVIVNDPGSENRTKQRWNFNRPILAEARYFWVFKKK
;
A
#
# COMPACT_ATOMS: atom_id res chain seq x y z
N MET A 1 -3.61 -1.40 -27.94
CA MET A 1 -3.62 -2.69 -27.21
C MET A 1 -4.21 -2.43 -25.84
N PRO A 2 -5.30 -3.10 -25.43
CA PRO A 2 -5.90 -2.84 -24.13
C PRO A 2 -5.09 -3.56 -23.03
N MET A 3 -4.62 -2.79 -22.06
CA MET A 3 -3.88 -3.28 -20.90
C MET A 3 -4.87 -3.97 -19.93
N LYS A 4 -4.64 -5.26 -19.67
CA LYS A 4 -5.43 -6.04 -18.71
C LYS A 4 -5.18 -5.50 -17.30
N MET A 5 -6.25 -5.12 -16.61
CA MET A 5 -6.24 -4.88 -15.15
C MET A 5 -5.83 -6.17 -14.43
N SER A 6 -4.66 -6.16 -13.79
CA SER A 6 -4.23 -7.19 -12.86
C SER A 6 -4.79 -6.89 -11.47
N LYS A 7 -5.04 -7.97 -10.73
CA LYS A 7 -5.76 -8.02 -9.46
C LYS A 7 -4.99 -7.32 -8.33
N MET A 8 -5.65 -6.42 -7.60
CA MET A 8 -5.11 -5.81 -6.38
C MET A 8 -5.08 -6.81 -5.19
N PRO A 9 -4.08 -6.76 -4.29
CA PRO A 9 -3.94 -7.68 -3.15
C PRO A 9 -4.79 -7.32 -1.91
N ASN A 10 -5.13 -8.36 -1.14
CA ASN A 10 -6.15 -8.43 -0.08
C ASN A 10 -5.86 -7.72 1.28
N TRP A 11 -5.02 -6.70 1.37
CA TRP A 11 -4.61 -6.13 2.67
C TRP A 11 -5.32 -4.85 3.13
N VAL A 12 -6.32 -4.34 2.38
CA VAL A 12 -7.10 -3.13 2.73
C VAL A 12 -8.01 -3.30 3.97
N LYS A 13 -8.11 -4.50 4.56
CA LYS A 13 -8.89 -4.74 5.79
C LYS A 13 -8.00 -4.68 7.03
N LYS A 14 -7.65 -3.48 7.49
CA LYS A 14 -7.49 -3.09 8.92
C LYS A 14 -6.60 -1.86 9.05
N LYS A 15 -7.21 -0.73 9.39
CA LYS A 15 -6.89 0.15 10.54
C LYS A 15 -7.56 1.50 10.27
N GLY A 16 -8.49 1.86 11.15
CA GLY A 16 -9.20 3.13 11.08
C GLY A 16 -8.28 4.29 11.41
N TYR A 17 -8.49 5.42 10.72
CA TYR A 17 -8.06 6.72 11.19
C TYR A 17 -9.13 7.77 10.88
N MET A 18 -9.71 8.24 11.99
CA MET A 18 -10.40 9.48 12.28
C MET A 18 -9.87 10.68 11.47
N ILE A 19 -10.74 11.33 10.66
CA ILE A 19 -10.45 12.60 9.98
C ILE A 19 -11.29 13.70 10.62
N ILE A 20 -10.58 14.72 11.11
CA ILE A 20 -11.07 15.90 11.81
C ILE A 20 -11.68 16.87 10.78
N CYS A 21 -12.99 17.09 10.82
CA CYS A 21 -13.68 18.13 10.05
C CYS A 21 -13.69 19.44 10.86
N PHE A 22 -12.87 20.41 10.46
CA PHE A 22 -12.92 21.76 11.01
C PHE A 22 -14.05 22.55 10.34
N ILE A 23 -14.98 23.01 11.19
CA ILE A 23 -16.17 23.80 10.88
C ILE A 23 -15.76 25.27 10.65
N LEU A 24 -16.35 25.94 9.65
CA LEU A 24 -16.46 27.39 9.64
C LEU A 24 -17.92 27.82 9.43
N VAL A 25 -18.54 28.25 10.53
CA VAL A 25 -19.86 28.90 10.63
C VAL A 25 -19.69 30.38 10.31
N ILE A 26 -20.37 30.90 9.29
CA ILE A 26 -20.71 32.34 9.20
C ILE A 26 -22.16 32.51 8.74
N LEU A 27 -22.93 33.21 9.58
CA LEU A 27 -24.31 33.70 9.41
C LEU A 27 -24.44 34.75 8.28
N LEU A 28 -25.56 34.76 7.53
CA LEU A 28 -26.61 35.82 7.55
C LEU A 28 -27.65 35.68 6.41
N THR A 29 -28.76 36.37 6.65
CA THR A 29 -30.16 36.27 6.20
C THR A 29 -30.52 36.75 4.80
N THR A 30 -31.62 36.17 4.29
CA THR A 30 -32.66 36.71 3.39
C THR A 30 -32.27 37.37 2.05
N ASN A 31 -32.59 36.68 0.94
CA ASN A 31 -33.29 37.28 -0.21
C ASN A 31 -33.76 36.19 -1.19
N VAL A 32 -35.06 36.19 -1.50
CA VAL A 32 -35.80 35.19 -2.30
C VAL A 32 -35.52 35.29 -3.82
N ALA A 33 -34.58 36.13 -4.24
CA ALA A 33 -34.06 36.14 -5.62
C ALA A 33 -32.83 35.21 -5.83
N ALA A 34 -32.36 34.53 -4.76
CA ALA A 34 -31.05 33.88 -4.72
C ALA A 34 -31.04 32.37 -5.07
N ALA A 35 -32.19 31.73 -5.30
CA ALA A 35 -32.25 30.26 -5.45
C ALA A 35 -31.54 29.73 -6.71
N SER A 36 -31.65 30.41 -7.86
CA SER A 36 -30.89 30.06 -9.08
C SER A 36 -29.40 30.42 -8.99
N GLY A 37 -29.09 31.50 -8.25
CA GLY A 37 -27.72 31.95 -7.99
C GLY A 37 -26.94 30.96 -7.10
N LYS A 38 -27.58 30.41 -6.07
CA LYS A 38 -26.97 29.45 -5.13
C LYS A 38 -26.57 28.14 -5.79
N THR A 39 -27.42 27.56 -6.66
CA THR A 39 -27.08 26.32 -7.38
C THR A 39 -25.95 26.53 -8.39
N THR A 40 -25.95 27.68 -9.08
CA THR A 40 -24.87 28.04 -10.01
C THR A 40 -23.55 28.28 -9.27
N GLN A 41 -23.60 28.91 -8.09
CA GLN A 41 -22.43 29.12 -7.24
C GLN A 41 -21.84 27.79 -6.73
N LEU A 42 -22.68 26.88 -6.23
CA LEU A 42 -22.24 25.55 -5.78
C LEU A 42 -21.61 24.73 -6.91
N LEU A 43 -22.16 24.81 -8.13
CA LEU A 43 -21.59 24.14 -9.29
C LEU A 43 -20.20 24.66 -9.64
N ASN A 44 -20.00 25.99 -9.61
CA ASN A 44 -18.70 26.60 -9.84
C ASN A 44 -17.69 26.21 -8.77
N GLU A 45 -18.09 26.17 -7.49
CA GLU A 45 -17.24 25.74 -6.37
C GLU A 45 -16.81 24.27 -6.54
N LEU A 46 -17.71 23.37 -6.94
CA LEU A 46 -17.39 21.97 -7.20
C LEU A 46 -16.50 21.78 -8.43
N GLU A 47 -16.73 22.55 -9.51
CA GLU A 47 -15.87 22.53 -10.69
C GLU A 47 -14.45 23.06 -10.38
N GLU A 48 -14.32 24.07 -9.51
CA GLU A 48 -13.03 24.55 -9.03
C GLU A 48 -12.31 23.49 -8.19
N GLN A 49 -13.01 22.88 -7.23
CA GLN A 49 -12.47 21.78 -6.40
C GLN A 49 -12.01 20.61 -7.26
N LYS A 50 -12.83 20.19 -8.24
CA LYS A 50 -12.49 19.17 -9.23
C LYS A 50 -11.19 19.49 -9.95
N ASN A 51 -11.05 20.70 -10.48
CA ASN A 51 -9.88 21.11 -11.24
C ASN A 51 -8.62 21.16 -10.37
N LYS A 52 -8.74 21.67 -9.13
CA LYS A 52 -7.64 21.70 -8.15
C LYS A 52 -7.18 20.28 -7.79
N LEU A 53 -8.12 19.38 -7.54
CA LEU A 53 -7.82 17.99 -7.17
C LEU A 53 -7.21 17.22 -8.35
N LYS A 54 -7.70 17.43 -9.60
CA LYS A 54 -7.06 16.89 -10.81
C LYS A 54 -5.62 17.39 -10.99
N ALA A 55 -5.37 18.68 -10.73
CA ALA A 55 -4.03 19.23 -10.81
C ALA A 55 -3.09 18.63 -9.75
N GLN A 56 -3.58 18.41 -8.52
CA GLN A 56 -2.84 17.72 -7.46
C GLN A 56 -2.53 16.26 -7.84
N LEU A 57 -3.52 15.53 -8.37
CA LEU A 57 -3.36 14.15 -8.81
C LEU A 57 -2.29 14.03 -9.91
N ASN A 58 -2.34 14.89 -10.93
CA ASN A 58 -1.33 14.90 -12.00
C ASN A 58 0.09 15.18 -11.49
N ARG A 59 0.24 16.08 -10.50
CA ARG A 59 1.53 16.32 -9.83
C ARG A 59 2.00 15.08 -9.07
N SER A 60 1.10 14.41 -8.35
CA SER A 60 1.42 13.17 -7.62
C SER A 60 1.86 12.05 -8.58
N ILE A 61 1.19 11.88 -9.73
CA ILE A 61 1.57 10.91 -10.77
C ILE A 61 2.96 11.22 -11.34
N THR A 62 3.28 12.50 -11.55
CA THR A 62 4.61 12.92 -12.01
C THR A 62 5.67 12.58 -10.96
N ASN A 63 5.40 12.87 -9.68
CA ASN A 63 6.30 12.51 -8.58
C ASN A 63 6.49 11.00 -8.46
N GLN A 64 5.43 10.20 -8.62
CA GLN A 64 5.51 8.73 -8.61
C GLN A 64 6.42 8.23 -9.73
N THR A 65 6.31 8.81 -10.92
CA THR A 65 7.15 8.46 -12.07
C THR A 65 8.62 8.78 -11.77
N LEU A 66 8.91 9.98 -11.26
CA LEU A 66 10.27 10.38 -10.85
C LEU A 66 10.86 9.44 -9.79
N VAL A 67 10.10 9.12 -8.74
CA VAL A 67 10.58 8.20 -7.68
C VAL A 67 10.80 6.78 -8.25
N SER A 68 9.97 6.33 -9.18
CA SER A 68 10.17 5.03 -9.84
C SER A 68 11.42 5.00 -10.72
N GLU A 69 11.74 6.12 -11.40
CA GLU A 69 12.98 6.25 -12.17
C GLU A 69 14.21 6.27 -11.25
N GLU A 70 14.14 6.95 -10.10
CA GLU A 70 15.20 6.93 -9.08
C GLU A 70 15.45 5.51 -8.54
N LEU A 71 14.39 4.72 -8.31
CA LEU A 71 14.54 3.32 -7.88
C LEU A 71 15.26 2.47 -8.93
N ILE A 72 14.90 2.63 -10.21
CA ILE A 72 15.58 1.92 -11.30
C ILE A 72 17.07 2.30 -11.36
N GLN A 73 17.41 3.58 -11.12
CA GLN A 73 18.81 4.01 -11.07
C GLN A 73 19.55 3.37 -9.89
N LEU A 74 18.96 3.37 -8.69
CA LEU A 74 19.53 2.74 -7.50
C LEU A 74 19.71 1.22 -7.66
N GLU A 75 18.77 0.54 -8.33
CA GLU A 75 18.88 -0.90 -8.66
C GLU A 75 20.07 -1.16 -9.57
N ASN A 76 20.23 -0.38 -10.65
CA ASN A 76 21.37 -0.52 -11.55
C ASN A 76 22.72 -0.25 -10.84
N GLU A 77 22.76 0.77 -9.98
CA GLU A 77 23.94 1.06 -9.15
C GLU A 77 24.25 -0.10 -8.19
N LEU A 78 23.23 -0.69 -7.57
CA LEU A 78 23.37 -1.83 -6.68
C LEU A 78 23.96 -3.04 -7.41
N ASP A 79 23.45 -3.36 -8.60
CA ASP A 79 23.92 -4.47 -9.44
C ASP A 79 25.37 -4.29 -9.88
N GLU A 80 25.77 -3.06 -10.26
CA GLU A 80 27.16 -2.74 -10.58
C GLU A 80 28.07 -2.98 -9.36
N LYS A 81 27.64 -2.55 -8.17
CA LYS A 81 28.43 -2.72 -6.93
C LYS A 81 28.49 -4.18 -6.49
N ILE A 82 27.43 -4.96 -6.67
CA ILE A 82 27.43 -6.43 -6.46
C ILE A 82 28.44 -7.09 -7.40
N SER A 83 28.40 -6.78 -8.69
CA SER A 83 29.32 -7.36 -9.67
C SER A 83 30.79 -7.03 -9.35
N ARG A 84 31.06 -5.80 -8.89
CA ARG A 84 32.39 -5.38 -8.47
C ARG A 84 32.84 -6.07 -7.17
N LEU A 85 31.93 -6.29 -6.23
CA LEU A 85 32.19 -7.02 -4.99
C LEU A 85 32.62 -8.46 -5.31
N GLU A 86 31.82 -9.18 -6.10
CA GLU A 86 32.11 -10.56 -6.52
C GLU A 86 33.47 -10.67 -7.23
N ALA A 87 33.77 -9.74 -8.16
CA ALA A 87 35.07 -9.70 -8.83
C ALA A 87 36.23 -9.46 -7.86
N THR A 88 36.03 -8.60 -6.85
CA THR A 88 37.06 -8.28 -5.85
C THR A 88 37.28 -9.46 -4.89
N GLU A 89 36.21 -10.15 -4.47
CA GLU A 89 36.29 -11.37 -3.66
C GLU A 89 37.01 -12.50 -4.42
N GLN A 90 36.72 -12.66 -5.71
CA GLN A 90 37.38 -13.67 -6.53
C GLN A 90 38.89 -13.37 -6.70
N ALA A 91 39.24 -12.09 -6.88
CA ALA A 91 40.63 -11.66 -6.92
C ALA A 91 41.33 -11.89 -5.57
N LEU A 92 40.63 -11.69 -4.44
CA LEU A 92 41.13 -11.98 -3.10
C LEU A 92 41.42 -13.48 -2.92
N LEU A 93 40.53 -14.36 -3.38
CA LEU A 93 40.74 -15.82 -3.35
C LEU A 93 41.96 -16.23 -4.18
N THR A 94 42.09 -15.68 -5.39
CA THR A 94 43.24 -15.93 -6.27
C THR A 94 44.57 -15.49 -5.63
N ASN A 95 44.56 -14.34 -4.95
CA ASN A 95 45.71 -13.86 -4.19
C ASN A 95 46.04 -14.74 -2.98
N GLN A 96 45.03 -15.28 -2.27
CA GLN A 96 45.23 -16.24 -1.19
C GLN A 96 45.92 -17.52 -1.68
N GLU A 97 45.49 -18.06 -2.82
CA GLU A 97 46.11 -19.22 -3.45
C GLU A 97 47.54 -18.92 -3.89
N SER A 98 47.76 -17.77 -4.53
CA SER A 98 49.09 -17.33 -4.97
C SER A 98 50.04 -17.15 -3.78
N LEU A 99 49.56 -16.59 -2.66
CA LEU A 99 50.33 -16.48 -1.42
C LEU A 99 50.68 -17.86 -0.85
N ARG A 100 49.77 -18.84 -0.92
CA ARG A 100 50.04 -20.23 -0.50
C ARG A 100 51.15 -20.85 -1.35
N HIS A 101 51.08 -20.71 -2.68
CA HIS A 101 52.13 -21.21 -3.58
C HIS A 101 53.47 -20.53 -3.34
N ALA A 102 53.49 -19.21 -3.17
CA ALA A 102 54.71 -18.47 -2.86
C ALA A 102 55.33 -18.89 -1.52
N ARG A 103 54.51 -19.24 -0.51
CA ARG A 103 55.00 -19.77 0.77
C ARG A 103 55.64 -21.14 0.62
N GLN A 104 55.05 -22.01 -0.20
CA GLN A 104 55.61 -23.33 -0.49
C GLN A 104 56.95 -23.20 -1.24
N GLN A 105 57.01 -22.37 -2.29
CA GLN A 105 58.25 -22.13 -3.03
C GLN A 105 59.38 -21.57 -2.15
N LEU A 106 59.04 -20.70 -1.17
CA LEU A 106 60.03 -20.19 -0.23
C LEU A 106 60.58 -21.30 0.68
N ALA A 107 59.71 -22.21 1.15
CA ALA A 107 60.12 -23.35 1.96
C ALA A 107 61.00 -24.33 1.16
N ASP A 108 60.63 -24.61 -0.09
CA ASP A 108 61.43 -25.45 -0.99
C ASP A 108 62.79 -24.82 -1.28
N ALA A 109 62.83 -23.50 -1.55
CA ALA A 109 64.09 -22.77 -1.76
C ALA A 109 64.97 -22.76 -0.50
N GLN A 110 64.38 -22.67 0.70
CA GLN A 110 65.12 -22.79 1.96
C GLN A 110 65.73 -24.18 2.11
N LYS A 111 64.95 -25.23 1.84
CA LYS A 111 65.45 -26.61 1.89
C LYS A 111 66.60 -26.84 0.90
N GLN A 112 66.47 -26.33 -0.33
CA GLN A 112 67.54 -26.38 -1.33
C GLN A 112 68.80 -25.65 -0.86
N LEU A 113 68.65 -24.49 -0.22
CA LEU A 113 69.79 -23.76 0.34
C LEU A 113 70.52 -24.59 1.40
N ASP A 114 69.76 -25.20 2.32
CA ASP A 114 70.32 -26.03 3.39
C ASP A 114 71.03 -27.26 2.83
N GLU A 115 70.46 -27.92 1.82
CA GLU A 115 71.07 -29.06 1.10
C GLU A 115 72.38 -28.64 0.38
N GLN A 116 72.39 -27.50 -0.32
CA GLN A 116 73.61 -27.01 -0.99
C GLN A 116 74.70 -26.63 0.02
N MET A 117 74.33 -26.02 1.15
CA MET A 117 75.27 -25.70 2.23
C MET A 117 75.85 -26.96 2.88
N GLU A 118 75.04 -28.02 3.04
CA GLU A 118 75.52 -29.31 3.56
C GLU A 118 76.50 -29.99 2.59
N VAL A 119 76.17 -30.06 1.29
CA VAL A 119 77.05 -30.64 0.27
C VAL A 119 78.37 -29.88 0.18
N LEU A 120 78.33 -28.55 0.18
CA LEU A 120 79.52 -27.71 0.24
C LEU A 120 80.35 -28.03 1.50
N GLY A 121 79.70 -28.12 2.66
CA GLY A 121 80.36 -28.47 3.92
C GLY A 121 81.00 -29.86 3.92
N GLN A 122 80.32 -30.87 3.36
CA GLN A 122 80.83 -32.24 3.19
C GLN A 122 82.03 -32.28 2.24
N ARG A 123 81.99 -31.53 1.12
CA ARG A 123 83.10 -31.41 0.17
C ARG A 123 84.31 -30.73 0.80
N LEU A 124 84.12 -29.59 1.48
CA LEU A 124 85.19 -28.90 2.21
C LEU A 124 85.81 -29.78 3.31
N ARG A 125 84.97 -30.51 4.06
CA ARG A 125 85.45 -31.46 5.08
C ARG A 125 86.22 -32.62 4.46
N THR A 126 85.75 -33.18 3.35
CA THR A 126 86.45 -34.27 2.65
C THR A 126 87.80 -33.79 2.15
N LEU A 127 87.84 -32.62 1.50
CA LEU A 127 89.09 -31.96 1.09
C LEU A 127 90.05 -31.75 2.26
N TYR A 128 89.54 -31.40 3.45
CA TYR A 128 90.34 -31.25 4.68
C TYR A 128 90.81 -32.59 5.28
N MET A 129 89.97 -33.63 5.25
CA MET A 129 90.23 -34.93 5.89
C MET A 129 90.98 -35.93 5.00
N MET A 130 91.17 -35.60 3.70
CA MET A 130 91.78 -36.48 2.70
C MET A 130 93.25 -36.85 2.94
N GLN A 131 93.90 -36.45 4.05
CA GLN A 131 94.90 -37.22 4.83
C GLN A 131 95.32 -36.47 6.12
N PRO A 132 95.44 -37.13 7.29
CA PRO A 132 95.88 -36.47 8.55
C PRO A 132 97.36 -36.05 8.58
N HIS A 133 98.17 -36.48 7.62
CA HIS A 133 99.63 -36.31 7.64
C HIS A 133 100.20 -35.48 6.49
N GLN A 134 99.35 -34.94 5.61
CA GLN A 134 99.80 -34.07 4.52
C GLN A 134 98.88 -32.86 4.35
N LEU A 135 99.45 -31.66 4.32
CA LEU A 135 98.67 -30.42 4.21
C LEU A 135 97.92 -30.38 2.86
N PHE A 136 96.80 -29.67 2.76
CA PHE A 136 96.13 -29.34 1.48
C PHE A 136 97.08 -28.73 0.43
N LEU A 137 98.16 -28.10 0.92
CA LEU A 137 99.28 -27.61 0.12
C LEU A 137 100.06 -28.74 -0.57
N GLU A 138 100.18 -29.94 -0.01
CA GLU A 138 100.84 -31.09 -0.67
C GLU A 138 100.04 -31.64 -1.86
N LEU A 139 98.71 -31.58 -1.90
CA LEU A 139 97.95 -31.96 -3.12
C LEU A 139 98.22 -31.01 -4.31
N ILE A 140 98.52 -29.75 -3.98
CA ILE A 140 98.96 -28.70 -4.89
C ILE A 140 100.45 -28.91 -5.23
N PHE A 141 101.30 -29.27 -4.26
CA PHE A 141 102.75 -29.44 -4.44
C PHE A 141 103.21 -30.84 -4.95
N ASP A 142 102.35 -31.86 -4.91
CA ASP A 142 102.53 -33.21 -5.50
C ASP A 142 102.15 -33.20 -7.00
N SER A 143 102.02 -32.02 -7.58
CA SER A 143 101.87 -31.84 -9.01
C SER A 143 103.13 -32.33 -9.74
N GLU A 144 102.97 -33.19 -10.74
CA GLU A 144 104.11 -33.73 -11.51
C GLU A 144 104.85 -32.63 -12.29
N ASN A 145 104.19 -31.48 -12.55
CA ASN A 145 104.75 -30.29 -13.18
C ASN A 145 103.85 -29.05 -12.97
N MET A 146 104.36 -27.86 -13.32
CA MET A 146 103.61 -26.59 -13.19
C MET A 146 102.27 -26.56 -13.94
N SER A 147 102.09 -27.34 -15.01
CA SER A 147 100.81 -27.40 -15.73
C SER A 147 99.75 -28.20 -14.97
N ASP A 148 100.14 -29.30 -14.32
CA ASP A 148 99.26 -30.09 -13.46
C ASP A 148 98.82 -29.28 -12.22
N LEU A 149 99.76 -28.55 -11.61
CA LEU A 149 99.49 -27.61 -10.52
C LEU A 149 98.41 -26.57 -10.89
N ILE A 150 98.57 -25.92 -12.05
CA ILE A 150 97.63 -24.90 -12.52
C ILE A 150 96.24 -25.51 -12.77
N LYS A 151 96.16 -26.69 -13.41
CA LYS A 151 94.88 -27.37 -13.68
C LYS A 151 94.13 -27.73 -12.39
N ARG A 152 94.83 -28.21 -11.37
CA ARG A 152 94.22 -28.56 -10.07
C ARG A 152 93.68 -27.34 -9.33
N LEU A 153 94.45 -26.24 -9.32
CA LEU A 153 93.99 -24.96 -8.76
C LEU A 153 92.79 -24.39 -9.52
N GLU A 154 92.78 -24.53 -10.84
CA GLU A 154 91.69 -24.09 -11.71
C GLU A 154 90.40 -24.89 -11.46
N VAL A 155 90.50 -26.21 -11.28
CA VAL A 155 89.35 -27.08 -10.93
C VAL A 155 88.75 -26.71 -9.58
N ILE A 156 89.58 -26.46 -8.55
CA ILE A 156 89.10 -26.07 -7.21
C ILE A 156 88.37 -24.73 -7.29
N ARG A 157 88.97 -23.75 -7.97
CA ARG A 157 88.35 -22.43 -8.18
C ARG A 157 87.03 -22.55 -8.93
N LEU A 158 87.00 -23.36 -10.00
CA LEU A 158 85.79 -23.59 -10.80
C LEU A 158 84.64 -24.17 -9.95
N VAL A 159 84.92 -25.13 -9.07
CA VAL A 159 83.91 -25.73 -8.18
C VAL A 159 83.40 -24.72 -7.15
N ALA A 160 84.31 -23.98 -6.50
CA ALA A 160 83.94 -22.97 -5.51
C ALA A 160 83.15 -21.81 -6.13
N ASP A 161 83.54 -21.35 -7.32
CA ASP A 161 82.83 -20.31 -8.07
C ASP A 161 81.43 -20.81 -8.48
N TYR A 162 81.33 -22.05 -8.97
CA TYR A 162 80.05 -22.68 -9.36
C TYR A 162 79.08 -22.83 -8.17
N GLU A 163 79.55 -23.34 -7.03
CA GLU A 163 78.73 -23.48 -5.82
C GLU A 163 78.33 -22.11 -5.22
N GLY A 164 79.24 -21.14 -5.27
CA GLY A 164 78.98 -19.76 -4.87
C GLY A 164 77.86 -19.10 -5.68
N GLU A 165 77.85 -19.29 -7.01
CA GLU A 165 76.78 -18.78 -7.88
C GLU A 165 75.44 -19.47 -7.63
N ILE A 166 75.40 -20.79 -7.39
CA ILE A 166 74.16 -21.50 -7.03
C ILE A 166 73.55 -20.95 -5.73
N ILE A 167 74.36 -20.77 -4.69
CA ILE A 167 73.90 -20.24 -3.39
C ILE A 167 73.36 -18.81 -3.56
N LYS A 168 74.05 -18.00 -4.35
CA LYS A 168 73.63 -16.63 -4.68
C LYS A 168 72.31 -16.60 -5.44
N ASP A 169 72.14 -17.47 -6.44
CA ASP A 169 70.89 -17.61 -7.18
C ASP A 169 69.71 -18.03 -6.28
N ILE A 170 69.93 -18.99 -5.37
CA ILE A 170 68.90 -19.42 -4.41
C ILE A 170 68.52 -18.27 -3.48
N LYS A 171 69.51 -17.55 -2.93
CA LYS A 171 69.26 -16.37 -2.07
C LYS A 171 68.50 -15.27 -2.81
N GLN A 172 68.85 -15.00 -4.06
CA GLN A 172 68.13 -14.03 -4.89
C GLN A 172 66.67 -14.45 -5.09
N ARG A 173 66.43 -15.73 -5.41
CA ARG A 173 65.06 -16.27 -5.52
C ARG A 173 64.27 -16.15 -4.22
N GLN A 174 64.88 -16.41 -3.07
CA GLN A 174 64.23 -16.23 -1.77
C GLN A 174 63.81 -14.77 -1.55
N GLN A 175 64.70 -13.82 -1.86
CA GLN A 175 64.41 -12.40 -1.75
C GLN A 175 63.27 -11.97 -2.68
N ASP A 176 63.29 -12.41 -3.94
CA ASP A 176 62.24 -12.12 -4.91
C ASP A 176 60.88 -12.69 -4.47
N ILE A 177 60.87 -13.92 -3.94
CA ILE A 177 59.65 -14.55 -3.40
C ILE A 177 59.14 -13.76 -2.19
N GLN A 178 60.01 -13.33 -1.27
CA GLN A 178 59.61 -12.53 -0.11
C GLN A 178 59.02 -11.18 -0.52
N GLN A 179 59.60 -10.50 -1.52
CA GLN A 179 59.06 -9.26 -2.06
C GLN A 179 57.68 -9.48 -2.69
N ARG A 180 57.51 -10.53 -3.51
CA ARG A 180 56.20 -10.88 -4.09
C ARG A 180 55.16 -11.19 -3.02
N GLN A 181 55.54 -11.90 -1.96
CA GLN A 181 54.63 -12.14 -0.84
C GLN A 181 54.20 -10.86 -0.13
N ALA A 182 55.11 -9.88 0.01
CA ALA A 182 54.77 -8.59 0.61
C ALA A 182 53.77 -7.83 -0.27
N ALA A 183 54.02 -7.76 -1.58
CA ALA A 183 53.10 -7.14 -2.54
C ALA A 183 51.72 -7.81 -2.53
N ILE A 184 51.65 -9.15 -2.59
CA ILE A 184 50.38 -9.89 -2.54
C ILE A 184 49.63 -9.59 -1.23
N ARG A 185 50.33 -9.51 -0.08
CA ARG A 185 49.68 -9.17 1.20
C ARG A 185 49.12 -7.75 1.19
N GLU A 186 49.84 -6.79 0.64
CA GLU A 186 49.37 -5.41 0.50
C GLU A 186 48.12 -5.32 -0.40
N ASP A 187 48.14 -6.01 -1.54
CA ASP A 187 46.99 -6.10 -2.45
C ASP A 187 45.77 -6.73 -1.77
N MET A 188 45.96 -7.80 -1.00
CA MET A 188 44.88 -8.43 -0.24
C MET A 188 44.27 -7.49 0.81
N GLU A 189 45.10 -6.72 1.52
CA GLU A 189 44.61 -5.72 2.48
C GLU A 189 43.87 -4.58 1.79
N HIS A 190 44.32 -4.16 0.60
CA HIS A 190 43.60 -3.19 -0.22
C HIS A 190 42.24 -3.75 -0.71
N GLN A 191 42.21 -5.00 -1.19
CA GLN A 191 40.98 -5.68 -1.59
C GLN A 191 39.98 -5.81 -0.43
N ARG A 192 40.44 -6.15 0.79
CA ARG A 192 39.58 -6.21 1.98
C ARG A 192 38.96 -4.85 2.33
N ARG A 193 39.72 -3.75 2.17
CA ARG A 193 39.18 -2.40 2.38
C ARG A 193 38.09 -2.08 1.35
N ILE A 194 38.33 -2.38 0.09
CA ILE A 194 37.34 -2.19 -0.99
C ILE A 194 36.08 -3.02 -0.74
N ILE A 195 36.23 -4.31 -0.36
CA ILE A 195 35.10 -5.18 -0.03
C ILE A 195 34.23 -4.53 1.05
N LYS A 196 34.85 -4.07 2.14
CA LYS A 196 34.12 -3.41 3.22
C LYS A 196 33.39 -2.14 2.75
N GLU A 197 34.06 -1.31 1.95
CA GLU A 197 33.46 -0.09 1.40
C GLU A 197 32.26 -0.40 0.48
N LEU A 198 32.37 -1.44 -0.37
CA LEU A 198 31.28 -1.89 -1.23
C LEU A 198 30.11 -2.45 -0.41
N GLU A 199 30.37 -3.23 0.65
CA GLU A 199 29.33 -3.71 1.56
C GLU A 199 28.61 -2.55 2.27
N ASP A 200 29.34 -1.53 2.71
CA ASP A 200 28.78 -0.31 3.31
C ASP A 200 27.88 0.42 2.31
N GLN A 201 28.37 0.66 1.09
CA GLN A 201 27.60 1.31 0.01
C GLN A 201 26.33 0.52 -0.35
N GLN A 202 26.40 -0.81 -0.42
CA GLN A 202 25.23 -1.65 -0.67
C GLN A 202 24.17 -1.53 0.44
N ARG A 203 24.58 -1.42 1.70
CA ARG A 203 23.65 -1.20 2.82
C ARG A 203 22.92 0.13 2.69
N ASP A 204 23.66 1.20 2.37
CA ASP A 204 23.09 2.53 2.23
C ASP A 204 22.12 2.61 1.04
N ILE A 205 22.49 2.05 -0.12
CA ILE A 205 21.61 1.97 -1.30
C ILE A 205 20.32 1.22 -0.96
N LYS A 206 20.43 0.04 -0.33
CA LYS A 206 19.24 -0.75 0.08
C LYS A 206 18.34 0.02 1.05
N LEU A 207 18.92 0.81 1.96
CA LEU A 207 18.15 1.66 2.86
C LEU A 207 17.39 2.75 2.10
N HIS A 208 18.05 3.42 1.16
CA HIS A 208 17.42 4.45 0.32
C HIS A 208 16.31 3.87 -0.57
N MET A 209 16.52 2.69 -1.17
CA MET A 209 15.49 2.00 -1.93
C MET A 209 14.25 1.75 -1.07
N LYS A 210 14.42 1.23 0.15
CA LYS A 210 13.30 1.00 1.08
C LYS A 210 12.53 2.29 1.40
N GLN A 211 13.23 3.41 1.63
CA GLN A 211 12.58 4.70 1.88
C GLN A 211 11.76 5.17 0.67
N ARG A 212 12.25 4.95 -0.55
CA ARG A 212 11.54 5.30 -1.79
C ARG A 212 10.33 4.38 -2.06
N GLU A 213 10.44 3.08 -1.77
CA GLU A 213 9.31 2.16 -1.83
C GLU A 213 8.20 2.56 -0.84
N GLU A 214 8.55 2.93 0.39
CA GLU A 214 7.60 3.45 1.38
C GLU A 214 6.94 4.76 0.91
N MET A 215 7.70 5.64 0.23
CA MET A 215 7.16 6.86 -0.36
C MET A 215 6.19 6.57 -1.52
N LEU A 216 6.50 5.61 -2.40
CA LEU A 216 5.59 5.20 -3.47
C LEU A 216 4.27 4.68 -2.91
N PHE A 217 4.33 3.87 -1.86
CA PHE A 217 3.15 3.37 -1.18
C PHE A 217 2.25 4.50 -0.64
N GLN A 218 2.85 5.52 -0.01
CA GLN A 218 2.11 6.68 0.48
C GLN A 218 1.47 7.47 -0.66
N LEU A 219 2.21 7.68 -1.76
CA LEU A 219 1.70 8.37 -2.95
C LEU A 219 0.53 7.61 -3.57
N GLU A 220 0.60 6.29 -3.68
CA GLU A 220 -0.50 5.45 -4.19
C GLU A 220 -1.76 5.55 -3.32
N GLU A 221 -1.60 5.56 -1.99
CA GLU A 221 -2.72 5.73 -1.06
C GLU A 221 -3.36 7.12 -1.19
N GLU A 222 -2.55 8.17 -1.29
CA GLU A 222 -3.03 9.54 -1.52
C GLU A 222 -3.76 9.67 -2.87
N GLN A 223 -3.22 9.08 -3.93
CA GLN A 223 -3.84 9.05 -5.26
C GLN A 223 -5.20 8.36 -5.22
N ALA A 224 -5.30 7.16 -4.61
CA ALA A 224 -6.55 6.43 -4.50
C ALA A 224 -7.63 7.23 -3.74
N ARG A 225 -7.23 7.93 -2.66
CA ARG A 225 -8.13 8.83 -1.92
C ARG A 225 -8.61 10.00 -2.78
N ALA A 226 -7.69 10.66 -3.49
CA ALA A 226 -8.01 11.77 -4.37
C ALA A 226 -8.89 11.34 -5.56
N GLU A 227 -8.69 10.15 -6.11
CA GLU A 227 -9.54 9.59 -7.17
C GLU A 227 -10.97 9.31 -6.69
N MET A 228 -11.13 8.76 -5.47
CA MET A 228 -12.45 8.54 -4.87
C MET A 228 -13.17 9.87 -4.62
N GLU A 229 -12.48 10.88 -4.10
CA GLU A 229 -13.04 12.22 -3.89
C GLU A 229 -13.40 12.88 -5.22
N LEU A 230 -12.55 12.75 -6.23
CA LEU A 230 -12.82 13.24 -7.58
C LEU A 230 -14.06 12.58 -8.19
N MET A 231 -14.20 11.27 -8.04
CA MET A 231 -15.38 10.53 -8.50
C MET A 231 -16.65 11.00 -7.80
N ALA A 232 -16.59 11.25 -6.49
CA ALA A 232 -17.71 11.81 -5.73
C ALA A 232 -18.07 13.22 -6.21
N ILE A 233 -17.08 14.09 -6.44
CA ILE A 233 -17.31 15.44 -6.97
C ILE A 233 -17.90 15.39 -8.39
N GLU A 234 -17.37 14.53 -9.26
CA GLU A 234 -17.89 14.36 -10.63
C GLU A 234 -19.33 13.85 -10.62
N ARG A 235 -19.66 12.90 -9.74
CA ARG A 235 -21.02 12.42 -9.50
C ARG A 235 -21.95 13.53 -9.00
N ASN A 236 -21.48 14.36 -8.07
CA ASN A 236 -22.25 15.50 -7.55
C ASN A 236 -22.51 16.56 -8.63
N ILE A 237 -21.51 16.85 -9.46
CA ILE A 237 -21.65 17.77 -10.60
C ILE A 237 -22.67 17.22 -11.61
N ASP A 238 -22.59 15.93 -11.94
CA ASP A 238 -23.55 15.29 -12.85
C ASP A 238 -24.96 15.31 -12.28
N TYR A 239 -25.10 14.99 -10.99
CA TYR A 239 -26.36 15.08 -10.27
C TYR A 239 -26.96 16.49 -10.29
N ILE A 240 -26.18 17.55 -10.03
CA ILE A 240 -26.65 18.93 -10.08
C ILE A 240 -27.05 19.33 -11.52
N LYS A 241 -26.32 18.86 -12.53
CA LYS A 241 -26.60 19.17 -13.95
C LYS A 241 -27.81 18.44 -14.50
N THR A 242 -28.06 17.22 -14.03
CA THR A 242 -29.16 16.34 -14.48
C THR A 242 -30.39 16.41 -13.57
N ALA A 243 -30.30 17.13 -12.45
CA ALA A 243 -31.41 17.39 -11.54
C ALA A 243 -32.61 17.95 -12.35
N PRO A 244 -33.80 17.32 -12.23
CA PRO A 244 -34.99 17.81 -12.91
C PRO A 244 -35.31 19.25 -12.48
N LYS A 245 -35.41 20.18 -13.46
CA LYS A 245 -35.66 21.62 -13.25
C LYS A 245 -37.03 21.98 -12.65
N ASP A 246 -37.87 20.97 -12.42
CA ASP A 246 -39.25 21.02 -11.96
C ASP A 246 -39.42 20.90 -10.44
N ILE A 247 -38.33 20.80 -9.69
CA ILE A 247 -38.37 20.72 -8.22
C ILE A 247 -38.10 22.09 -7.63
N ASN A 248 -39.08 22.61 -6.90
CA ASN A 248 -38.84 23.75 -6.03
C ASN A 248 -37.94 23.28 -4.87
N THR A 249 -36.71 23.78 -4.78
CA THR A 249 -35.81 23.56 -3.63
C THR A 249 -35.91 24.67 -2.59
N ASP A 250 -36.75 25.69 -2.84
CA ASP A 250 -37.11 26.76 -1.89
C ASP A 250 -38.43 26.38 -1.20
N TYR A 251 -38.37 25.30 -0.41
CA TYR A 251 -39.42 24.92 0.53
C TYR A 251 -38.77 24.62 1.87
N ARG A 252 -39.53 24.87 2.94
CA ARG A 252 -39.16 24.48 4.30
C ARG A 252 -40.20 23.48 4.78
N LEU A 253 -39.74 22.38 5.36
CA LEU A 253 -40.66 21.45 6.00
C LEU A 253 -41.37 22.14 7.16
N GLU A 254 -42.70 22.18 7.09
CA GLU A 254 -43.54 22.50 8.24
C GLU A 254 -43.29 21.47 9.37
N PRO A 255 -43.57 21.82 10.63
CA PRO A 255 -43.39 20.90 11.75
C PRO A 255 -44.09 19.56 11.49
N TYR A 256 -43.32 18.48 11.43
CA TYR A 256 -43.81 17.13 11.24
C TYR A 256 -44.02 16.44 12.58
N GLU A 257 -45.04 15.56 12.64
CA GLU A 257 -45.20 14.69 13.80
C GLU A 257 -44.04 13.70 13.87
N THR A 258 -43.47 13.53 15.06
CA THR A 258 -42.49 12.49 15.34
C THR A 258 -43.04 11.47 16.34
N ILE A 259 -42.56 10.24 16.23
CA ILE A 259 -42.77 9.21 17.25
C ILE A 259 -41.41 8.58 17.56
N MET A 260 -41.03 8.61 18.83
CA MET A 260 -39.67 8.22 19.28
C MET A 260 -38.54 8.93 18.51
N GLY A 261 -38.75 10.21 18.15
CA GLY A 261 -37.80 11.00 17.36
C GLY A 261 -37.86 10.75 15.85
N VAL A 262 -38.55 9.70 15.38
CA VAL A 262 -38.68 9.38 13.95
C VAL A 262 -39.87 10.14 13.34
N PRO A 263 -39.66 10.97 12.29
CA PRO A 263 -40.74 11.71 11.64
C PRO A 263 -41.72 10.79 10.91
N ARG A 264 -42.95 11.26 10.75
CA ARG A 264 -44.00 10.62 9.95
C ARG A 264 -44.09 11.27 8.58
N PHE A 265 -43.25 10.83 7.66
CA PHE A 265 -43.38 11.22 6.26
C PHE A 265 -44.33 10.28 5.51
N TYR A 266 -45.05 10.78 4.51
CA TYR A 266 -45.95 9.96 3.70
C TYR A 266 -45.63 10.10 2.23
N GLN A 267 -45.65 9.01 1.49
CA GLN A 267 -45.37 9.02 0.05
C GLN A 267 -46.37 9.88 -0.75
N PHE A 268 -47.55 10.10 -0.19
CA PHE A 268 -48.63 10.89 -0.75
C PHE A 268 -48.68 12.35 -0.27
N ASP A 269 -47.67 12.82 0.45
CA ASP A 269 -47.60 14.23 0.87
C ASP A 269 -47.63 15.16 -0.36
N PRO A 270 -48.42 16.25 -0.35
CA PRO A 270 -48.48 17.17 -1.48
C PRO A 270 -47.14 17.77 -1.92
N GLN A 271 -46.16 17.89 -1.00
CA GLN A 271 -44.85 18.47 -1.28
C GLN A 271 -44.02 17.63 -2.26
N TRP A 272 -44.11 16.30 -2.19
CA TRP A 272 -43.31 15.41 -3.03
C TRP A 272 -44.09 14.32 -3.76
N GLY A 273 -45.32 14.00 -3.36
CA GLY A 273 -46.09 12.88 -3.88
C GLY A 273 -46.28 12.92 -5.40
N ASN A 274 -46.40 14.12 -5.98
CA ASN A 274 -46.53 14.33 -7.43
C ASN A 274 -45.19 14.42 -8.17
N ILE A 275 -44.06 14.45 -7.45
CA ILE A 275 -42.73 14.50 -8.04
C ILE A 275 -42.41 13.15 -8.69
N ALA A 276 -41.86 13.20 -9.90
CA ALA A 276 -41.39 12.02 -10.59
C ALA A 276 -40.28 11.32 -9.79
N TYR A 277 -40.43 10.00 -9.66
CA TYR A 277 -39.41 9.09 -9.14
C TYR A 277 -39.07 8.11 -10.26
N ASP A 278 -38.49 8.61 -11.33
CA ASP A 278 -38.04 7.82 -12.49
C ASP A 278 -37.06 8.66 -13.34
N TRP A 279 -36.32 8.01 -14.25
CA TRP A 279 -35.35 8.68 -15.14
C TRP A 279 -35.96 9.18 -16.46
N SER A 280 -37.22 8.84 -16.74
CA SER A 280 -37.90 9.19 -17.99
C SER A 280 -39.29 9.78 -17.73
N SER A 281 -39.56 10.94 -18.33
CA SER A 281 -40.88 11.58 -18.36
C SER A 281 -41.97 10.72 -19.03
N LYS A 282 -41.60 9.62 -19.71
CA LYS A 282 -42.53 8.73 -20.41
C LYS A 282 -42.95 7.49 -19.62
N GLN A 283 -42.35 7.23 -18.45
CA GLN A 283 -42.72 6.13 -17.54
C GLN A 283 -42.96 6.67 -16.12
N SER A 284 -43.71 7.76 -16.00
CA SER A 284 -43.79 8.56 -14.77
C SER A 284 -44.47 7.83 -13.61
N ARG A 285 -43.71 6.99 -12.90
CA ARG A 285 -44.00 6.71 -11.50
C ARG A 285 -43.54 7.89 -10.67
N THR A 286 -44.33 8.17 -9.66
CA THR A 286 -44.14 9.30 -8.74
C THR A 286 -43.74 8.78 -7.37
N MET A 287 -43.37 9.69 -6.49
CA MET A 287 -43.22 9.38 -5.06
C MET A 287 -44.51 8.78 -4.49
N TYR A 288 -45.69 9.29 -4.89
CA TYR A 288 -46.98 8.73 -4.49
C TYR A 288 -47.12 7.25 -4.85
N SER A 289 -46.67 6.83 -6.03
CA SER A 289 -46.90 5.47 -6.53
C SER A 289 -45.75 4.48 -6.24
N SER A 290 -44.53 4.98 -6.00
CA SER A 290 -43.35 4.11 -5.82
C SER A 290 -42.27 4.64 -4.86
N GLY A 291 -42.56 5.71 -4.10
CA GLY A 291 -41.60 6.38 -3.22
C GLY A 291 -41.45 5.78 -1.82
N CYS A 292 -42.01 4.60 -1.54
CA CYS A 292 -41.98 4.02 -0.19
C CYS A 292 -40.56 3.77 0.34
N GLY A 293 -39.59 3.49 -0.54
CA GLY A 293 -38.18 3.35 -0.18
C GLY A 293 -37.54 4.66 0.29
N PRO A 294 -37.47 5.69 -0.57
CA PRO A 294 -37.00 7.03 -0.23
C PRO A 294 -37.63 7.57 1.05
N VAL A 295 -38.96 7.56 1.13
CA VAL A 295 -39.71 8.07 2.28
C VAL A 295 -39.33 7.30 3.55
N ALA A 296 -39.19 5.96 3.49
CA ALA A 296 -38.75 5.17 4.63
C ALA A 296 -37.30 5.50 5.05
N SER A 297 -36.38 5.67 4.10
CA SER A 297 -35.00 6.07 4.40
C SER A 297 -34.91 7.47 5.01
N ALA A 298 -35.69 8.44 4.49
CA ALA A 298 -35.76 9.79 5.02
C ALA A 298 -36.19 9.80 6.49
N MET A 299 -37.20 8.98 6.84
CA MET A 299 -37.64 8.87 8.22
C MET A 299 -36.55 8.40 9.17
N VAL A 300 -35.91 7.27 8.86
CA VAL A 300 -34.91 6.69 9.77
C VAL A 300 -33.64 7.53 9.84
N ILE A 301 -33.24 8.18 8.73
CA ILE A 301 -32.08 9.07 8.71
C ILE A 301 -32.35 10.31 9.55
N THR A 302 -33.41 11.05 9.24
CA THR A 302 -33.78 12.27 9.97
C THR A 302 -34.03 11.97 11.45
N GLY A 303 -34.74 10.87 11.74
CA GLY A 303 -35.06 10.50 13.12
C GLY A 303 -33.85 10.16 13.98
N LEU A 304 -32.76 9.69 13.35
CA LEU A 304 -31.48 9.45 14.02
C LEU A 304 -30.53 10.65 13.93
N GLY A 305 -30.95 11.78 13.38
CA GLY A 305 -30.09 12.94 13.16
C GLY A 305 -28.94 12.66 12.19
N GLY A 306 -29.10 11.67 11.30
CA GLY A 306 -28.18 11.47 10.19
C GLY A 306 -28.27 12.65 9.24
N TYR A 307 -27.13 13.08 8.73
CA TYR A 307 -27.04 14.30 7.93
C TYR A 307 -25.93 14.21 6.90
N ASN A 308 -26.20 14.76 5.73
CA ASN A 308 -25.20 14.99 4.70
C ASN A 308 -25.59 16.22 3.90
N LYS A 309 -24.76 17.27 3.96
CA LYS A 309 -25.00 18.56 3.31
C LYS A 309 -25.21 18.48 1.79
N ILE A 310 -24.68 17.44 1.15
CA ILE A 310 -24.80 17.23 -0.30
C ILE A 310 -26.14 16.58 -0.63
N ILE A 311 -26.63 15.73 0.28
CA ILE A 311 -27.90 15.01 0.11
C ILE A 311 -29.08 15.93 0.48
N ASP A 312 -28.93 16.78 1.50
CA ASP A 312 -29.86 17.84 1.89
C ASP A 312 -29.90 18.96 0.84
N LEU A 313 -30.85 18.88 -0.10
CA LEU A 313 -30.90 19.73 -1.28
C LEU A 313 -31.34 21.16 -0.97
N ASN A 314 -32.19 21.35 0.05
CA ASN A 314 -32.71 22.65 0.45
C ASN A 314 -31.89 23.28 1.59
N GLN A 315 -30.91 22.57 2.14
CA GLN A 315 -30.01 22.99 3.21
C GLN A 315 -30.75 23.37 4.50
N ASP A 316 -31.86 22.70 4.79
CA ASP A 316 -32.67 22.96 5.98
C ASP A 316 -32.26 22.11 7.21
N GLY A 317 -31.26 21.23 7.04
CA GLY A 317 -30.74 20.37 8.09
C GLY A 317 -31.49 19.03 8.22
N ILE A 318 -32.42 18.73 7.32
CA ILE A 318 -33.23 17.52 7.31
C ILE A 318 -32.88 16.71 6.06
N ILE A 319 -32.94 15.38 6.17
CA ILE A 319 -32.81 14.49 5.02
C ILE A 319 -34.20 13.95 4.70
N ASP A 320 -34.84 14.59 3.74
CA ASP A 320 -36.26 14.43 3.49
C ASP A 320 -36.57 13.47 2.31
N PRO A 321 -37.86 13.20 2.02
CA PRO A 321 -38.22 12.29 0.94
C PRO A 321 -37.75 12.73 -0.46
N ILE A 322 -37.61 14.02 -0.72
CA ILE A 322 -37.05 14.52 -1.99
C ILE A 322 -35.58 14.18 -2.05
N ASP A 323 -34.80 14.53 -1.02
CA ASP A 323 -33.36 14.27 -0.92
C ASP A 323 -33.04 12.79 -1.16
N THR A 324 -33.71 11.92 -0.40
CA THR A 324 -33.50 10.48 -0.48
C THR A 324 -33.97 9.88 -1.81
N SER A 325 -35.03 10.43 -2.43
CA SER A 325 -35.49 9.97 -3.74
C SER A 325 -34.48 10.29 -4.82
N ARG A 326 -33.81 11.42 -4.68
CA ARG A 326 -32.85 11.90 -5.65
C ARG A 326 -31.52 11.22 -5.51
N TYR A 327 -31.06 11.02 -4.28
CA TYR A 327 -29.95 10.12 -4.00
C TYR A 327 -30.18 8.74 -4.63
N ALA A 328 -31.38 8.16 -4.45
CA ALA A 328 -31.69 6.86 -5.04
C ALA A 328 -31.65 6.84 -6.58
N LEU A 329 -32.00 7.95 -7.24
CA LEU A 329 -31.92 8.07 -8.71
C LEU A 329 -30.47 8.24 -9.18
N ALA A 330 -29.70 9.07 -8.47
CA ALA A 330 -28.31 9.40 -8.77
C ALA A 330 -27.39 8.18 -8.62
N GLU A 331 -27.59 7.39 -7.56
CA GLU A 331 -26.80 6.19 -7.27
C GLU A 331 -27.27 4.93 -8.01
N GLY A 332 -28.26 5.06 -8.89
CA GLY A 332 -28.79 3.93 -9.65
C GLY A 332 -29.60 2.93 -8.82
N HIS A 333 -30.08 3.33 -7.64
CA HIS A 333 -30.90 2.50 -6.75
C HIS A 333 -32.38 2.46 -7.12
N ARG A 334 -32.87 3.33 -8.01
CA ARG A 334 -34.21 3.19 -8.58
C ARG A 334 -34.28 1.90 -9.42
N GLN A 335 -35.41 1.19 -9.42
CA GLN A 335 -35.64 -0.02 -10.22
C GLN A 335 -37.08 -0.09 -10.72
N PRO A 336 -37.46 -0.86 -11.75
CA PRO A 336 -38.85 -0.89 -12.22
C PRO A 336 -39.91 -1.16 -11.15
N GLY A 337 -39.57 -1.80 -10.02
CA GLY A 337 -40.49 -2.08 -8.91
C GLY A 337 -40.53 -1.04 -7.77
N GLY A 338 -39.58 -0.10 -7.70
CA GLY A 338 -39.45 0.84 -6.59
C GLY A 338 -37.98 1.21 -6.36
N THR A 339 -37.48 0.91 -5.18
CA THR A 339 -36.11 1.21 -4.75
C THR A 339 -35.40 -0.09 -4.38
N ALA A 340 -34.16 -0.22 -4.84
CA ALA A 340 -33.24 -1.32 -4.53
C ALA A 340 -32.98 -1.38 -3.02
N GLY A 341 -32.67 -2.57 -2.49
CA GLY A 341 -32.38 -2.73 -1.06
C GLY A 341 -31.05 -2.09 -0.66
N GLU A 342 -30.10 -2.07 -1.60
CA GLU A 342 -28.77 -1.47 -1.50
C GLU A 342 -28.82 0.01 -1.11
N HIS A 343 -29.89 0.71 -1.52
CA HIS A 343 -30.18 2.10 -1.16
C HIS A 343 -30.04 2.36 0.33
N PHE A 344 -30.63 1.51 1.17
CA PHE A 344 -30.75 1.78 2.61
C PHE A 344 -29.39 1.81 3.31
N LYS A 345 -28.51 0.88 2.94
CA LYS A 345 -27.15 0.85 3.49
C LYS A 345 -26.35 2.02 2.95
N ASP A 346 -26.39 2.23 1.64
CA ASP A 346 -25.60 3.26 0.96
C ASP A 346 -25.93 4.67 1.47
N ILE A 347 -27.21 5.06 1.44
CA ILE A 347 -27.62 6.39 1.90
C ILE A 347 -27.48 6.57 3.42
N GLY A 348 -27.72 5.51 4.21
CA GLY A 348 -27.56 5.58 5.66
C GLY A 348 -26.10 5.81 6.06
N GLU A 349 -25.16 5.11 5.43
CA GLU A 349 -23.73 5.31 5.64
C GLU A 349 -23.26 6.68 5.14
N ALA A 350 -23.78 7.14 4.00
CA ALA A 350 -23.53 8.48 3.46
C ALA A 350 -24.01 9.60 4.39
N CYS A 351 -25.10 9.38 5.14
CA CYS A 351 -25.63 10.28 6.16
C CYS A 351 -25.01 10.08 7.56
N GLY A 352 -23.90 9.34 7.66
CA GLY A 352 -23.15 9.20 8.91
C GLY A 352 -23.71 8.18 9.90
N LEU A 353 -24.63 7.30 9.48
CA LEU A 353 -25.19 6.24 10.32
C LEU A 353 -24.49 4.89 10.10
N THR A 354 -24.75 3.93 10.97
CA THR A 354 -24.43 2.52 10.75
C THR A 354 -25.69 1.79 10.33
N VAL A 355 -25.59 0.99 9.26
CA VAL A 355 -26.72 0.20 8.74
C VAL A 355 -26.36 -1.28 8.69
N GLU A 356 -27.17 -2.10 9.35
CA GLU A 356 -27.02 -3.56 9.36
C GLU A 356 -28.21 -4.23 8.68
N GLU A 357 -27.92 -5.08 7.69
CA GLU A 357 -28.93 -5.87 7.00
C GLU A 357 -29.19 -7.21 7.71
N TYR A 358 -30.47 -7.58 7.81
CA TYR A 358 -30.93 -8.82 8.41
C TYR A 358 -31.96 -9.52 7.54
N THR A 359 -31.96 -10.85 7.61
CA THR A 359 -33.01 -11.69 7.01
C THR A 359 -34.06 -12.10 8.05
N PRO A 360 -35.24 -12.63 7.66
CA PRO A 360 -36.26 -13.09 8.60
C PRO A 360 -35.78 -14.16 9.59
N SER A 361 -34.79 -14.99 9.22
CA SER A 361 -34.20 -15.97 10.15
C SER A 361 -33.46 -15.30 11.32
N GLN A 362 -33.14 -14.01 11.20
CA GLN A 362 -32.47 -13.21 12.21
C GLN A 362 -33.43 -12.22 12.89
N GLY A 363 -34.74 -12.45 12.81
CA GLY A 363 -35.77 -11.56 13.37
C GLY A 363 -35.58 -11.21 14.85
N ASP A 364 -35.09 -12.13 15.67
CA ASP A 364 -34.78 -11.87 17.09
C ASP A 364 -33.69 -10.81 17.29
N LYS A 365 -32.77 -10.65 16.34
CA LYS A 365 -31.78 -9.57 16.37
C LYS A 365 -32.46 -8.24 16.07
N VAL A 366 -33.29 -8.18 15.04
CA VAL A 366 -34.06 -6.97 14.68
C VAL A 366 -34.95 -6.53 15.84
N TYR A 367 -35.69 -7.44 16.46
CA TYR A 367 -36.55 -7.13 17.61
C TYR A 367 -35.75 -6.57 18.80
N ARG A 368 -34.56 -7.12 19.07
CA ARG A 368 -33.66 -6.58 20.11
C ARG A 368 -33.13 -5.20 19.79
N GLU A 369 -32.81 -4.91 18.54
CA GLU A 369 -32.38 -3.57 18.13
C GLU A 369 -33.51 -2.55 18.24
N LEU A 370 -34.74 -2.92 17.87
CA LEU A 370 -35.92 -2.07 18.08
C LEU A 370 -36.16 -1.75 19.57
N LYS A 371 -35.91 -2.70 20.47
CA LYS A 371 -35.95 -2.45 21.92
C LYS A 371 -34.89 -1.47 22.42
N LYS A 372 -33.76 -1.35 21.72
CA LYS A 372 -32.70 -0.38 22.03
C LYS A 372 -32.99 1.02 21.47
N GLY A 373 -34.09 1.19 20.73
CA GLY A 373 -34.42 2.44 20.05
C GLY A 373 -33.73 2.61 18.69
N ASN A 374 -33.18 1.53 18.13
CA ASN A 374 -32.61 1.54 16.78
C ASN A 374 -33.71 1.18 15.76
N PRO A 375 -34.22 2.14 14.96
CA PRO A 375 -35.28 1.88 14.00
C PRO A 375 -34.79 1.01 12.84
N ALA A 376 -35.72 0.36 12.16
CA ALA A 376 -35.43 -0.49 11.01
C ALA A 376 -36.39 -0.24 9.84
N VAL A 377 -35.89 -0.33 8.62
CA VAL A 377 -36.75 -0.45 7.43
C VAL A 377 -36.97 -1.93 7.14
N ALA A 378 -38.22 -2.35 6.97
CA ALA A 378 -38.59 -3.71 6.59
C ALA A 378 -39.11 -3.76 5.14
N ALA A 379 -38.50 -4.60 4.32
CA ALA A 379 -39.02 -4.96 3.00
C ALA A 379 -40.08 -6.04 3.16
N VAL A 380 -41.37 -5.71 3.04
CA VAL A 380 -42.47 -6.69 3.17
C VAL A 380 -42.98 -7.12 1.80
N ARG A 381 -43.28 -8.41 1.65
CA ARG A 381 -43.89 -8.98 0.45
C ARG A 381 -45.40 -8.70 0.42
N ARG A 382 -46.09 -9.17 -0.62
CA ARG A 382 -47.56 -9.16 -0.68
C ARG A 382 -48.17 -9.76 0.60
N GLY A 383 -49.06 -9.01 1.23
CA GLY A 383 -49.69 -9.38 2.50
C GLY A 383 -50.46 -8.21 3.12
N THR A 384 -50.37 -8.08 4.43
CA THR A 384 -51.09 -7.12 5.26
C THR A 384 -50.78 -5.67 4.88
N PHE A 385 -49.54 -5.38 4.52
CA PHE A 385 -49.08 -4.01 4.24
C PHE A 385 -49.20 -3.59 2.77
N SER A 386 -49.23 -4.54 1.82
CA SER A 386 -49.29 -4.22 0.38
C SER A 386 -49.73 -5.41 -0.49
N ARG A 387 -50.28 -5.13 -1.68
CA ARG A 387 -50.71 -6.15 -2.66
C ARG A 387 -49.56 -6.68 -3.54
N THR A 388 -48.37 -6.09 -3.48
CA THR A 388 -47.20 -6.47 -4.30
C THR A 388 -45.95 -6.60 -3.43
N GLY A 389 -45.54 -5.50 -2.82
CA GLY A 389 -44.44 -5.37 -1.88
C GLY A 389 -44.38 -3.92 -1.39
N HIS A 390 -43.73 -3.67 -0.26
CA HIS A 390 -43.68 -2.33 0.35
C HIS A 390 -42.51 -2.20 1.33
N TYR A 391 -42.12 -0.97 1.61
CA TYR A 391 -41.18 -0.65 2.69
C TYR A 391 -41.95 0.02 3.83
N ILE A 392 -41.77 -0.50 5.04
CA ILE A 392 -42.34 0.09 6.27
C ILE A 392 -41.21 0.39 7.25
N VAL A 393 -41.38 1.41 8.08
CA VAL A 393 -40.42 1.77 9.13
C VAL A 393 -40.90 1.19 10.46
N LEU A 394 -40.11 0.31 11.04
CA LEU A 394 -40.26 -0.18 12.41
C LEU A 394 -39.51 0.78 13.32
N VAL A 395 -40.23 1.61 14.08
CA VAL A 395 -39.64 2.69 14.87
C VAL A 395 -39.05 2.17 16.18
N GLY A 396 -39.76 1.26 16.84
CA GLY A 396 -39.39 0.74 18.15
C GLY A 396 -40.45 -0.19 18.71
N ILE A 397 -40.27 -0.61 19.96
CA ILE A 397 -41.20 -1.47 20.70
C ILE A 397 -41.88 -0.65 21.80
N ASP A 398 -43.22 -0.70 21.87
CA ASP A 398 -43.98 -0.07 22.94
C ASP A 398 -43.95 -0.88 24.25
N GLU A 399 -44.50 -0.31 25.32
CA GLU A 399 -44.54 -0.93 26.65
C GLU A 399 -45.26 -2.29 26.67
N LYS A 400 -46.12 -2.57 25.70
CA LYS A 400 -46.87 -3.82 25.56
C LYS A 400 -46.12 -4.85 24.70
N GLY A 401 -44.89 -4.55 24.29
CA GLY A 401 -44.07 -5.42 23.44
C GLY A 401 -44.47 -5.39 21.97
N MET A 402 -45.35 -4.48 21.57
CA MET A 402 -45.84 -4.34 20.19
C MET A 402 -44.97 -3.36 19.41
N VAL A 403 -44.84 -3.58 18.11
CA VAL A 403 -44.05 -2.74 17.21
C VAL A 403 -44.82 -1.48 16.86
N ILE A 404 -44.15 -0.34 17.00
CA ILE A 404 -44.57 0.95 16.48
C ILE A 404 -44.11 1.03 15.02
N VAL A 405 -45.04 1.25 14.09
CA VAL A 405 -44.75 1.30 12.66
C VAL A 405 -45.09 2.69 12.13
N ASN A 406 -44.17 3.29 11.37
CA ASN A 406 -44.48 4.38 10.45
C ASN A 406 -44.53 3.78 9.03
N ASP A 407 -45.72 3.76 8.44
CA ASP A 407 -45.95 3.22 7.10
C ASP A 407 -46.05 4.37 6.09
N PRO A 408 -45.08 4.51 5.15
CA PRO A 408 -45.07 5.57 4.14
C PRO A 408 -46.34 5.65 3.29
N GLY A 409 -47.04 4.53 3.12
CA GLY A 409 -48.21 4.40 2.27
C GLY A 409 -49.54 4.34 3.03
N SER A 410 -49.56 4.48 4.37
CA SER A 410 -50.82 4.46 5.13
C SER A 410 -50.72 5.08 6.53
N GLU A 411 -51.44 6.18 6.71
CA GLU A 411 -51.69 6.77 8.03
C GLU A 411 -52.46 5.80 8.95
N ASN A 412 -53.46 5.09 8.42
CA ASN A 412 -54.26 4.13 9.20
C ASN A 412 -53.41 2.99 9.76
N ARG A 413 -52.42 2.49 9.01
CA ARG A 413 -51.49 1.45 9.51
C ARG A 413 -50.48 2.04 10.50
N THR A 414 -50.10 3.30 10.32
CA THR A 414 -49.22 4.05 11.25
C THR A 414 -49.86 4.28 12.62
N LYS A 415 -51.20 4.47 12.68
CA LYS A 415 -51.94 4.65 13.94
C LYS A 415 -52.07 3.36 14.78
N GLN A 416 -51.76 2.19 14.21
CA GLN A 416 -51.90 0.90 14.86
C GLN A 416 -50.61 0.43 15.57
N ARG A 417 -50.72 -0.62 16.37
CA ARG A 417 -49.59 -1.34 16.98
C ARG A 417 -49.58 -2.77 16.47
N TRP A 418 -48.41 -3.27 16.11
CA TRP A 418 -48.28 -4.49 15.33
C TRP A 418 -47.52 -5.56 16.10
N ASN A 419 -47.96 -6.82 16.00
CA ASN A 419 -47.17 -7.92 16.53
C ASN A 419 -45.97 -8.18 15.59
N PHE A 420 -44.76 -8.29 16.17
CA PHE A 420 -43.54 -8.44 15.38
C PHE A 420 -43.51 -9.76 14.59
N ASN A 421 -43.92 -10.87 15.20
CA ASN A 421 -43.88 -12.18 14.56
C ASN A 421 -44.89 -12.31 13.41
N ARG A 422 -46.09 -11.76 13.60
CA ARG A 422 -47.14 -11.69 12.57
C ARG A 422 -47.89 -10.36 12.64
N PRO A 423 -47.99 -9.59 11.54
CA PRO A 423 -47.60 -9.94 10.18
C PRO A 423 -46.14 -9.64 9.83
N ILE A 424 -45.43 -8.80 10.59
CA ILE A 424 -44.17 -8.18 10.14
C ILE A 424 -43.10 -9.21 9.74
N LEU A 425 -42.63 -10.03 10.68
CA LEU A 425 -41.58 -11.02 10.42
C LEU A 425 -42.03 -12.07 9.40
N ALA A 426 -43.30 -12.46 9.49
CA ALA A 426 -43.91 -13.43 8.59
C ALA A 426 -44.10 -12.92 7.16
N GLU A 427 -44.01 -11.61 6.89
CA GLU A 427 -44.13 -11.00 5.56
C GLU A 427 -42.82 -10.36 5.08
N ALA A 428 -41.84 -10.18 5.95
CA ALA A 428 -40.56 -9.58 5.61
C ALA A 428 -39.71 -10.45 4.67
N ARG A 429 -38.93 -9.78 3.81
CA ARG A 429 -37.85 -10.32 2.99
C ARG A 429 -36.49 -9.95 3.56
N TYR A 430 -36.36 -8.70 4.01
CA TYR A 430 -35.14 -8.13 4.57
C TYR A 430 -35.50 -7.03 5.57
N PHE A 431 -34.56 -6.72 6.46
CA PHE A 431 -34.59 -5.59 7.35
C PHE A 431 -33.26 -4.84 7.28
N TRP A 432 -33.29 -3.51 7.33
CA TRP A 432 -32.12 -2.67 7.51
C TRP A 432 -32.27 -1.90 8.81
N VAL A 433 -31.47 -2.23 9.81
CA VAL A 433 -31.45 -1.57 11.12
C VAL A 433 -30.46 -0.40 11.07
N PHE A 434 -30.93 0.79 11.41
CA PHE A 434 -30.13 2.02 11.43
C PHE A 434 -29.72 2.35 12.87
N LYS A 435 -28.46 2.77 13.05
CA LYS A 435 -27.89 3.13 14.35
C LYS A 435 -27.09 4.42 14.23
N LYS A 436 -27.11 5.22 15.28
CA LYS A 436 -26.11 6.28 15.47
C LYS A 436 -24.72 5.63 15.61
N LYS A 437 -23.71 6.25 15.01
CA LYS A 437 -22.31 5.84 15.18
C LYS A 437 -21.81 6.10 16.60
#